data_AF-A0A0G3V2X0-F1
#
_entry.id   AF-A0A0G3V2X0-F1
#
_cell.length_a   1.000
_cell.length_b   1.000
_cell.length_c   1.000
_cell.angle_alpha   90.00
_cell.angle_beta   90.00
_cell.angle_gamma   90.00
#
_symmetry.space_group_name_H-M   'P 1'
#
loop_
_entity.id
_entity.type
_entity.pdbx_description
1 polymer ?
#
loop_
_entity_poly.entity_id
_entity_poly.type
_entity_poly.pdbx_seq_one_letter_code
_entity_poly.pdbx_strand_id
1 'polypeptide(L)'
;MREHGTHMPIPAEERPPITHDLHTAELPPLPQRDYLIPVERWIEAPEELVSLGSDFGVSLVAFKRRIGRYLLWRAGPAVGADACYMALDADDLSRRFIFRLLADSKGSGGGPDGVIHDRFRTWKESLRDDI
;
A
#
# COMPACT_ATOMS: atom_id res chain seq x y z
N MET A 1 -14.94 39.97 -4.46
CA MET A 1 -14.68 38.93 -5.48
C MET A 1 -14.53 37.62 -4.74
N ARG A 2 -15.23 36.55 -5.16
CA ARG A 2 -15.22 35.27 -4.45
C ARG A 2 -13.96 34.50 -4.84
N GLU A 3 -13.07 34.26 -3.88
CA GLU A 3 -11.94 33.37 -4.04
C GLU A 3 -12.45 31.93 -4.03
N HIS A 4 -12.70 31.37 -5.22
CA HIS A 4 -12.80 29.93 -5.38
C HIS A 4 -11.38 29.35 -5.30
N GLY A 5 -10.87 29.21 -4.08
CA GLY A 5 -9.69 28.39 -3.83
C GLY A 5 -10.04 26.94 -4.20
N THR A 6 -9.62 26.52 -5.39
CA THR A 6 -9.65 25.11 -5.79
C THR A 6 -8.76 24.35 -4.82
N HIS A 7 -9.35 23.77 -3.77
CA HIS A 7 -8.65 22.84 -2.90
C HIS A 7 -8.36 21.59 -3.72
N MET A 8 -7.21 21.59 -4.40
CA MET A 8 -6.70 20.39 -5.03
C MET A 8 -6.59 19.30 -3.94
N PRO A 9 -7.11 18.08 -4.18
CA PRO A 9 -6.99 17.02 -3.21
C PRO A 9 -5.51 16.74 -2.95
N ILE A 10 -5.10 16.80 -1.68
CA ILE A 10 -3.72 16.52 -1.27
C ILE A 10 -3.35 15.10 -1.74
N PRO A 11 -2.28 14.94 -2.55
CA PRO A 11 -1.77 13.64 -2.96
C PRO A 11 -1.51 12.74 -1.75
N ALA A 12 -1.66 11.42 -1.93
CA ALA A 12 -1.57 10.48 -0.81
C ALA A 12 -0.20 10.51 -0.09
N GLU A 13 0.87 10.84 -0.81
CA GLU A 13 2.22 11.01 -0.29
C GLU A 13 2.47 12.35 0.43
N GLU A 14 1.67 13.38 0.20
CA GLU A 14 1.84 14.72 0.80
C GLU A 14 1.07 14.88 2.11
N ARG A 15 0.29 13.87 2.51
CA ARG A 15 -0.48 13.90 3.75
C ARG A 15 0.45 13.86 4.95
N PRO A 16 0.10 14.54 6.06
CA PRO A 16 0.89 14.44 7.28
C PRO A 16 0.98 12.98 7.76
N PRO A 17 2.19 12.47 8.08
CA PRO A 17 2.33 11.17 8.69
C PRO A 17 1.79 11.21 10.13
N ILE A 18 1.23 10.09 10.58
CA ILE A 18 0.96 9.92 12.01
C ILE A 18 2.27 9.90 12.82
N THR A 19 2.18 10.32 14.08
CA THR A 19 3.33 10.45 14.99
C THR A 19 3.34 9.43 16.12
N HIS A 20 2.33 8.57 16.21
CA HIS A 20 2.24 7.48 17.18
C HIS A 20 2.32 6.13 16.46
N ASP A 21 2.70 5.11 17.21
CA ASP A 21 2.80 3.74 16.72
C ASP A 21 1.45 3.04 16.85
N LEU A 22 1.17 2.11 15.93
CA LEU A 22 -0.07 1.36 15.81
C LEU A 22 0.22 -0.14 15.75
N HIS A 23 -0.65 -0.91 16.38
CA HIS A 23 -0.76 -2.36 16.20
C HIS A 23 -1.62 -2.70 14.96
N THR A 24 -1.46 -3.92 14.44
CA THR A 24 -2.29 -4.45 13.33
C THR A 24 -3.80 -4.28 13.58
N ALA A 25 -4.26 -4.45 14.82
CA ALA A 25 -5.68 -4.33 15.18
C ALA A 25 -6.21 -2.88 15.05
N GLU A 26 -5.33 -1.90 15.14
CA GLU A 26 -5.66 -0.47 15.07
C GLU A 26 -5.62 0.07 13.63
N LEU A 27 -5.04 -0.68 12.68
CA LEU A 27 -5.00 -0.29 11.29
C LEU A 27 -6.42 -0.22 10.69
N PRO A 28 -6.80 0.94 10.12
CA PRO A 28 -8.18 1.18 9.73
C PRO A 28 -8.60 0.32 8.53
N PRO A 29 -9.89 -0.05 8.44
CA PRO A 29 -10.39 -0.85 7.32
C PRO A 29 -10.46 -0.06 6.00
N LEU A 30 -10.65 1.26 6.09
CA LEU A 30 -10.85 2.15 4.94
C LEU A 30 -9.60 2.97 4.63
N PRO A 31 -9.45 3.45 3.38
CA PRO A 31 -8.39 4.39 3.02
C PRO A 31 -8.49 5.68 3.83
N GLN A 32 -7.35 6.12 4.38
CA GLN A 32 -7.25 7.39 5.08
C GLN A 32 -7.14 8.54 4.08
N ARG A 33 -7.79 9.66 4.35
CA ARG A 33 -7.79 10.85 3.47
C ARG A 33 -6.91 11.98 4.01
N ASP A 34 -6.82 12.09 5.33
CA ASP A 34 -6.23 13.26 5.98
C ASP A 34 -4.81 13.00 6.50
N TYR A 35 -4.41 11.74 6.60
CA TYR A 35 -3.09 11.32 7.07
C TYR A 35 -2.60 10.10 6.32
N LEU A 36 -1.29 9.84 6.43
CA LEU A 36 -0.68 8.58 6.00
C LEU A 36 -0.12 7.83 7.21
N ILE A 37 -0.16 6.51 7.15
CA ILE A 37 0.42 5.63 8.16
C ILE A 37 1.70 5.06 7.54
N PRO A 38 2.89 5.57 7.92
CA PRO A 38 4.16 5.02 7.49
C PRO A 38 4.34 3.59 8.03
N VAL A 39 5.09 2.76 7.32
CA VAL A 39 5.43 1.41 7.81
C VAL A 39 6.17 1.46 9.14
N GLU A 40 6.97 2.51 9.36
CA GLU A 40 7.74 2.74 10.58
C GLU A 40 6.86 3.03 11.80
N ARG A 41 5.55 3.28 11.59
CA ARG A 41 4.56 3.46 12.65
C ARG A 41 3.72 2.22 12.87
N TRP A 42 3.98 1.12 12.17
CA TRP A 42 3.33 -0.16 12.40
C TRP A 42 4.27 -1.10 13.16
N ILE A 43 3.90 -1.47 14.38
CA ILE A 43 4.76 -2.20 15.33
C ILE A 43 5.13 -3.59 14.81
N GLU A 44 4.19 -4.30 14.17
CA GLU A 44 4.42 -5.66 13.66
C GLU A 44 4.98 -5.68 12.23
N ALA A 45 5.33 -4.53 11.65
CA ALA A 45 5.81 -4.47 10.28
C ALA A 45 7.07 -5.34 10.07
N PRO A 46 7.07 -6.27 9.10
CA PRO A 46 8.27 -7.05 8.79
C PRO A 46 9.31 -6.17 8.08
N GLU A 47 10.60 -6.45 8.29
CA GLU A 47 11.71 -5.68 7.69
C GLU A 47 11.64 -5.59 6.16
N GLU A 48 11.21 -6.67 5.49
CA GLU A 48 11.03 -6.70 4.03
C GLU A 48 10.04 -5.62 3.55
N LEU A 49 9.00 -5.34 4.35
CA LEU A 49 8.05 -4.28 4.03
C LEU A 49 8.68 -2.90 4.22
N VAL A 50 9.53 -2.73 5.22
CA VAL A 50 10.27 -1.48 5.46
C VAL A 50 11.19 -1.17 4.29
N SER A 51 11.82 -2.19 3.70
CA SER A 51 12.72 -2.05 2.55
C SER A 51 12.04 -2.20 1.19
N LEU A 52 10.70 -2.26 1.12
CA LEU A 52 9.95 -2.58 -0.12
C LEU A 52 10.30 -1.68 -1.31
N GLY A 53 10.65 -0.42 -1.03
CA GLY A 53 10.97 0.60 -2.03
C GLY A 53 12.46 0.75 -2.37
N SER A 54 13.34 0.12 -1.60
CA SER A 54 14.76 0.48 -1.57
C SER A 54 15.47 0.25 -2.91
N ASP A 55 15.11 -0.81 -3.63
CA ASP A 55 15.73 -1.19 -4.92
C ASP A 55 15.52 -0.16 -6.04
N PHE A 56 14.52 0.72 -5.90
CA PHE A 56 14.21 1.78 -6.87
C PHE A 56 14.20 3.17 -6.23
N GLY A 57 14.92 3.32 -5.10
CA GLY A 57 15.19 4.61 -4.47
C GLY A 57 14.02 5.22 -3.70
N VAL A 58 13.00 4.42 -3.35
CA VAL A 58 11.87 4.90 -2.55
C VAL A 58 12.01 4.43 -1.10
N SER A 59 12.00 5.38 -0.16
CA SER A 59 12.03 5.11 1.28
C SER A 59 10.64 5.09 1.91
N LEU A 60 9.70 5.89 1.40
CA LEU A 60 8.36 5.98 1.98
C LEU A 60 7.50 4.77 1.57
N VAL A 61 7.22 3.90 2.54
CA VAL A 61 6.22 2.84 2.44
C VAL A 61 5.07 3.19 3.36
N ALA A 62 3.84 3.23 2.83
CA ALA A 62 2.69 3.64 3.62
C ALA A 62 1.47 2.76 3.37
N PHE A 63 0.68 2.57 4.42
CA PHE A 63 -0.58 1.84 4.36
C PHE A 63 -1.54 2.51 3.38
N LYS A 64 -2.39 1.70 2.75
CA LYS A 64 -3.40 2.18 1.81
C LYS A 64 -4.81 1.82 2.25
N ARG A 65 -5.07 0.53 2.50
CA ARG A 65 -6.38 0.02 2.93
C ARG A 65 -6.30 -1.47 3.25
N ARG A 66 -7.38 -2.03 3.76
CA ARG A 66 -7.59 -3.48 3.77
C ARG A 66 -8.23 -3.98 2.46
N ILE A 67 -7.91 -5.21 2.09
CA ILE A 67 -8.56 -5.98 1.02
C ILE A 67 -8.83 -7.37 1.58
N GLY A 68 -10.09 -7.66 1.95
CA GLY A 68 -10.38 -8.86 2.75
C GLY A 68 -9.58 -8.84 4.05
N ARG A 69 -8.87 -9.93 4.33
CA ARG A 69 -7.93 -10.07 5.47
C ARG A 69 -6.59 -9.37 5.27
N TYR A 70 -6.27 -8.93 4.05
CA TYR A 70 -4.95 -8.39 3.74
C TYR A 70 -4.81 -6.89 4.05
N LEU A 71 -3.67 -6.52 4.61
CA LEU A 71 -3.18 -5.16 4.78
C LEU A 71 -2.40 -4.74 3.53
N LEU A 72 -2.90 -3.75 2.78
CA LEU A 72 -2.24 -3.29 1.57
C LEU A 72 -1.33 -2.10 1.86
N TRP A 73 -0.05 -2.25 1.51
CA TRP A 73 0.99 -1.24 1.59
C TRP A 73 1.52 -0.89 0.22
N ARG A 74 2.09 0.32 0.08
CA ARG A 74 2.70 0.77 -1.17
C ARG A 74 3.99 1.54 -0.89
N ALA A 75 5.04 1.18 -1.62
CA ALA A 75 6.21 1.99 -1.85
C ALA A 75 6.09 2.67 -3.22
N GLY A 76 6.30 3.98 -3.27
CA GLY A 76 6.33 4.77 -4.51
C GLY A 76 5.04 5.55 -4.79
N PRO A 77 5.05 6.37 -5.86
CA PRO A 77 3.93 7.23 -6.24
C PRO A 77 2.71 6.42 -6.71
N ALA A 78 1.57 7.11 -6.77
CA ALA A 78 0.31 6.48 -7.20
C ALA A 78 0.23 6.23 -8.71
N VAL A 79 0.90 7.06 -9.52
CA VAL A 79 0.80 7.09 -10.98
C VAL A 79 2.13 7.54 -11.60
N GLY A 80 2.36 7.15 -12.86
CA GLY A 80 3.41 7.70 -13.72
C GLY A 80 4.85 7.34 -13.36
N ALA A 81 5.05 6.47 -12.37
CA ALA A 81 6.36 6.02 -11.94
C ALA A 81 6.26 4.64 -11.28
N ASP A 82 7.42 4.06 -11.04
CA ASP A 82 7.58 2.76 -10.42
C ASP A 82 6.99 2.72 -9.00
N ALA A 83 6.20 1.69 -8.72
CA ALA A 83 5.64 1.43 -7.41
C ALA A 83 5.73 -0.05 -7.07
N CYS A 84 5.79 -0.36 -5.79
CA CYS A 84 5.73 -1.73 -5.29
C CYS A 84 4.62 -1.83 -4.25
N TYR A 85 3.76 -2.82 -4.39
CA TYR A 85 2.68 -3.10 -3.45
C TYR A 85 2.99 -4.39 -2.72
N MET A 86 2.75 -4.41 -1.41
CA MET A 86 2.78 -5.63 -0.63
C MET A 86 1.45 -5.78 0.11
N ALA A 87 0.86 -6.96 0.02
CA ALA A 87 -0.30 -7.38 0.79
C ALA A 87 0.17 -8.40 1.84
N LEU A 88 -0.14 -8.15 3.11
CA LEU A 88 0.18 -9.06 4.22
C LEU A 88 -1.11 -9.52 4.88
N ASP A 89 -1.25 -10.81 5.13
CA ASP A 89 -2.36 -11.37 5.90
C ASP A 89 -2.32 -10.79 7.33
N ALA A 90 -3.44 -10.23 7.81
CA ALA A 90 -3.47 -9.55 9.11
C ALA A 90 -3.27 -10.53 10.28
N ASP A 91 -3.56 -11.81 10.09
CA ASP A 91 -3.43 -12.84 11.13
C ASP A 91 -2.15 -13.68 10.99
N ASP A 92 -1.52 -13.67 9.80
CA ASP A 92 -0.24 -14.35 9.53
C ASP A 92 0.66 -13.53 8.59
N LEU A 93 1.55 -12.71 9.16
CA LEU A 93 2.46 -11.84 8.41
C LEU A 93 3.49 -12.59 7.55
N SER A 94 3.63 -13.92 7.70
CA SER A 94 4.45 -14.72 6.78
C SER A 94 3.76 -14.89 5.41
N ARG A 95 2.42 -14.86 5.38
CA ARG A 95 1.62 -14.95 4.17
C ARG A 95 1.49 -13.57 3.53
N ARG A 96 2.40 -13.31 2.59
CA ARG A 96 2.54 -12.02 1.91
C ARG A 96 2.66 -12.16 0.40
N PHE A 97 2.21 -11.13 -0.32
CA PHE A 97 2.21 -11.08 -1.77
C PHE A 97 2.71 -9.73 -2.25
N ILE A 98 3.56 -9.73 -3.26
CA ILE A 98 4.15 -8.52 -3.83
C ILE A 98 3.66 -8.33 -5.25
N PHE A 99 3.32 -7.08 -5.61
CA PHE A 99 3.02 -6.67 -6.97
C PHE A 99 3.88 -5.47 -7.35
N ARG A 100 4.73 -5.65 -8.36
CA ARG A 100 5.54 -4.58 -8.95
C ARG A 100 4.74 -3.87 -10.03
N LEU A 101 4.65 -2.55 -9.97
CA LEU A 101 4.07 -1.70 -11.00
C LEU A 101 5.16 -0.82 -11.60
N LEU A 102 5.25 -0.81 -12.92
CA LEU A 102 6.21 0.00 -13.68
C LEU A 102 5.57 1.31 -14.13
N ALA A 103 6.40 2.30 -14.47
CA ALA A 103 5.96 3.59 -14.98
C ALA A 103 5.02 3.50 -16.21
N ASP A 104 5.13 2.44 -17.03
CA ASP A 104 4.28 2.20 -18.21
C ASP A 104 2.93 1.53 -17.87
N SER A 105 2.55 1.48 -16.59
CA SER A 105 1.35 0.83 -16.06
C SER A 105 1.30 -0.70 -16.23
N LYS A 106 2.36 -1.33 -16.72
CA LYS A 106 2.51 -2.79 -16.62
C LYS A 106 2.90 -3.17 -15.20
N GLY A 107 2.52 -4.37 -14.79
CA GLY A 107 2.98 -4.90 -13.52
C GLY A 107 3.02 -6.42 -13.53
N SER A 108 3.52 -6.96 -12.43
CA SER A 108 3.55 -8.40 -12.20
C SER A 108 3.57 -8.67 -10.70
N GLY A 109 2.85 -9.69 -10.27
CA GLY A 109 2.85 -10.14 -8.88
C GLY A 109 2.11 -11.45 -8.68
N GLY A 110 2.61 -12.28 -7.75
CA GLY A 110 1.94 -13.49 -7.33
C GLY A 110 0.72 -13.18 -6.45
N GLY A 111 -0.39 -13.89 -6.67
CA GLY A 111 -1.58 -13.85 -5.84
C GLY A 111 -1.69 -15.04 -4.87
N PRO A 112 -2.62 -15.00 -3.91
CA PRO A 112 -2.91 -16.12 -3.00
C PRO A 112 -3.47 -17.35 -3.70
N ASP A 113 -3.97 -17.21 -4.91
CA ASP A 113 -4.44 -18.28 -5.80
C ASP A 113 -3.29 -19.05 -6.47
N GLY A 114 -2.03 -18.67 -6.21
CA GLY A 114 -0.84 -19.28 -6.81
C GLY A 114 -0.58 -18.83 -8.26
N VAL A 115 -1.28 -17.81 -8.75
CA VAL A 115 -1.16 -17.30 -10.12
C VAL A 115 -0.28 -16.03 -10.14
N ILE A 116 0.49 -15.86 -11.22
CA ILE A 116 1.16 -14.59 -11.51
C ILE A 116 0.21 -13.71 -12.32
N HIS A 117 -0.15 -12.55 -11.78
CA HIS A 117 -1.02 -11.59 -12.43
C HIS A 117 -0.22 -10.47 -13.10
N ASP A 118 -0.55 -10.12 -14.35
CA ASP A 118 0.02 -8.97 -15.06
C ASP A 118 -0.76 -7.66 -14.81
N ARG A 119 -1.97 -7.76 -14.24
CA ARG A 119 -2.83 -6.61 -13.96
C ARG A 119 -3.04 -6.42 -12.46
N PHE A 120 -2.82 -5.19 -12.01
CA PHE A 120 -3.06 -4.83 -10.61
C PHE A 120 -4.53 -5.05 -10.17
N ARG A 121 -5.48 -4.93 -11.10
CA ARG A 121 -6.89 -5.19 -10.82
C ARG A 121 -7.15 -6.65 -10.45
N THR A 122 -6.68 -7.58 -11.28
CA THR A 122 -6.91 -9.02 -11.07
C THR A 122 -6.17 -9.52 -9.84
N TRP A 123 -4.97 -8.99 -9.57
CA TRP A 123 -4.24 -9.26 -8.33
C TRP A 123 -5.01 -8.83 -7.07
N LYS A 124 -5.68 -7.66 -7.10
CA LYS A 124 -6.55 -7.25 -5.97
C LYS A 124 -7.81 -8.09 -5.85
N GLU A 125 -8.34 -8.58 -6.96
CA GLU A 125 -9.51 -9.47 -6.97
C GLU A 125 -9.14 -10.80 -6.31
N SER A 126 -7.99 -11.41 -6.62
CA SER A 126 -7.54 -12.64 -5.95
C SER A 126 -7.29 -12.46 -4.45
N LEU A 127 -6.72 -11.34 -4.02
CA LEU A 127 -6.59 -11.01 -2.59
C LEU A 127 -7.94 -10.88 -1.87
N ARG A 128 -8.93 -10.30 -2.53
CA ARG A 128 -10.27 -10.09 -1.93
C ARG A 128 -11.04 -11.41 -1.84
N ASP A 129 -10.84 -12.28 -2.82
CA ASP A 129 -11.62 -13.51 -2.98
C ASP A 129 -10.98 -14.70 -2.22
N ASP A 130 -9.81 -14.51 -1.63
CA ASP A 130 -9.16 -15.44 -0.69
C ASP A 130 -9.81 -15.36 0.70
N ILE A 131 -10.58 -16.39 1.05
CA ILE A 131 -11.45 -16.48 2.26
C ILE A 131 -10.88 -17.42 3.32
#